data_AF-A0AAN5CXW4-F1
#
_entry.id   AF-A0AAN5CXW4-F1
#
_cell.length_a   1.000
_cell.length_b   1.000
_cell.length_c   1.000
_cell.angle_alpha   90.00
_cell.angle_beta   90.00
_cell.angle_gamma   90.00
#
_symmetry.space_group_name_H-M   'P 1'
#
loop_
_entity.id
_entity.type
_entity.pdbx_description
1 polymer ?
#
loop_
_entity_poly.entity_id
_entity_poly.type
_entity_poly.pdbx_seq_one_letter_code
_entity_poly.pdbx_strand_id
1 'polypeptide(L)'
;MHSVSRVLTIVWLIVYLAGAYYGCTQLKEGLEPIGLSAGRSLIRYSPLSHPAGSLLDVRSHPADRGEQRAGSARQRVMQLAHEMAATTHSAGDESLHGYSRWPIATRHSSRWIWWTWRSTECCNTTYLKPKPWTEDVQWNKTSGSDDVQITAFRFLVGMSDIASTNAHQEATRLVREMASRYASYDVTSFLSLWLFTEQYAIVVPNTVQNIIIALICTIGIALVLIPQPMCSFWVTIACASIDFRVIGSMTLGDVKLDAMPMITTIKSIGFSVDYSARISYGCVVSPHPSPKDKIRDALAALGWPLIQGGLTTI
;
A
#
# COMPACT_ATOMS: atom_id res chain seq x y z
N MET A 1 20.92 1.78 45.32
CA MET A 1 20.56 0.67 44.41
C MET A 1 21.55 -0.46 44.62
N HIS A 2 21.07 -1.63 45.05
CA HIS A 2 21.89 -2.83 45.24
C HIS A 2 22.41 -3.33 43.88
N SER A 3 23.65 -3.84 43.82
CA SER A 3 24.26 -4.36 42.59
C SER A 3 23.41 -5.44 41.90
N VAL A 4 22.69 -6.24 42.70
CA VAL A 4 21.76 -7.27 42.22
C VAL A 4 20.63 -6.69 41.36
N SER A 5 20.04 -5.57 41.77
CA SER A 5 18.92 -4.97 41.02
C SER A 5 19.36 -4.48 39.64
N ARG A 6 20.59 -3.97 39.53
CA ARG A 6 21.14 -3.48 38.25
C ARG A 6 21.36 -4.62 37.26
N VAL A 7 21.93 -5.73 37.74
CA VAL A 7 22.15 -6.92 36.90
C VAL A 7 20.81 -7.44 36.40
N LEU A 8 19.80 -7.52 37.27
CA LEU A 8 18.46 -7.96 36.89
C LEU A 8 17.80 -7.04 35.86
N THR A 9 17.96 -5.71 35.98
CA THR A 9 17.46 -4.75 34.97
C THR A 9 18.15 -4.93 33.61
N ILE A 10 19.47 -5.12 33.58
CA ILE A 10 20.20 -5.32 32.33
C ILE A 10 19.77 -6.63 31.65
N VAL A 11 19.66 -7.72 32.41
CA VAL A 11 19.16 -9.01 31.89
C VAL A 11 17.76 -8.84 31.31
N TRP A 12 16.87 -8.13 32.01
CA TRP A 12 15.52 -7.85 31.52
C TRP A 12 15.52 -7.01 30.23
N LEU A 13 16.41 -6.02 30.12
CA LEU A 13 16.55 -5.20 28.90
C LEU A 13 17.05 -6.04 27.70
N ILE A 14 17.93 -7.01 27.93
CA ILE A 14 18.39 -7.92 26.87
C ILE A 14 17.24 -8.82 26.39
N VAL A 15 16.48 -9.42 27.31
CA VAL A 15 15.29 -10.23 26.96
C VAL A 15 14.25 -9.38 26.22
N TYR A 16 14.04 -8.15 26.68
CA TYR A 16 13.19 -7.15 26.04
C TYR A 16 13.60 -6.88 24.59
N LEU A 17 14.90 -6.66 24.33
CA LEU A 17 15.41 -6.36 22.99
C LEU A 17 15.39 -7.59 22.08
N ALA A 18 15.68 -8.78 22.63
CA ALA A 18 15.60 -10.04 21.88
C ALA A 18 14.16 -10.34 21.44
N GLY A 19 13.18 -10.13 22.31
CA GLY A 19 11.76 -10.28 21.96
C GLY A 19 11.30 -9.28 20.90
N ALA A 20 11.74 -8.02 21.00
CA ALA A 20 11.47 -7.01 20.00
C ALA A 20 12.10 -7.36 18.64
N TYR A 21 13.35 -7.83 18.64
CA TYR A 21 14.05 -8.27 17.43
C TYR A 21 13.34 -9.43 16.75
N TYR A 22 12.96 -10.46 17.52
CA TYR A 22 12.16 -11.57 17.00
C TYR A 22 10.83 -11.09 16.41
N GLY A 23 10.14 -10.17 17.10
CA GLY A 23 8.93 -9.54 16.59
C GLY A 23 9.14 -8.85 15.24
N CYS A 24 10.18 -8.03 15.12
CA CYS A 24 10.49 -7.31 13.87
C CYS A 24 10.78 -8.25 12.69
N THR A 25 11.31 -9.46 12.92
CA THR A 25 11.53 -10.45 11.83
C THR A 25 10.24 -11.07 11.29
N GLN A 26 9.12 -10.98 12.01
CA GLN A 26 7.83 -11.54 11.61
C GLN A 26 6.80 -10.47 11.24
N LEU A 27 7.27 -9.31 10.77
CA LEU A 27 6.41 -8.23 10.33
C LEU A 27 5.58 -8.68 9.13
N LYS A 28 4.26 -8.71 9.32
CA LYS A 28 3.29 -8.96 8.25
C LYS A 28 2.72 -7.63 7.77
N GLU A 29 2.54 -7.49 6.46
CA GLU A 29 1.98 -6.30 5.84
C GLU A 29 0.49 -6.49 5.54
N GLY A 30 -0.25 -5.37 5.52
CA GLY A 30 -1.59 -5.32 4.94
C GLY A 30 -2.74 -5.42 5.93
N LEU A 31 -3.89 -4.90 5.54
CA LEU A 31 -5.11 -4.97 6.34
C LEU A 31 -6.11 -5.90 5.66
N GLU A 32 -6.44 -7.02 6.31
CA GLU A 32 -7.53 -7.86 5.82
C GLU A 32 -8.88 -7.26 6.22
N PRO A 33 -9.84 -7.12 5.28
CA PRO A 33 -11.17 -6.55 5.58
C PRO A 33 -11.92 -7.30 6.71
N ILE A 34 -11.59 -8.57 6.93
CA ILE A 34 -12.13 -9.38 8.03
C ILE A 34 -11.87 -8.74 9.40
N GLY A 35 -10.68 -8.16 9.60
CA GLY A 35 -10.29 -7.55 10.88
C GLY A 35 -11.07 -6.29 11.22
N LEU A 36 -11.71 -5.65 10.23
CA LEU A 36 -12.54 -4.47 10.40
C LEU A 36 -14.03 -4.80 10.59
N SER A 37 -14.44 -6.04 10.32
CA SER A 37 -15.85 -6.42 10.36
C SER A 37 -16.30 -6.70 11.79
N ALA A 38 -17.13 -5.81 12.35
CA ALA A 38 -17.70 -5.97 13.70
C ALA A 38 -18.81 -7.04 13.78
N GLY A 39 -19.17 -7.71 12.66
CA GLY A 39 -20.38 -8.52 12.55
C GLY A 39 -20.19 -9.89 11.88
N ARG A 40 -20.93 -10.89 12.38
CA ARG A 40 -20.95 -12.28 11.88
C ARG A 40 -21.39 -12.43 10.41
N SER A 41 -22.05 -11.42 9.82
CA SER A 41 -22.56 -11.48 8.45
C SER A 41 -21.46 -11.48 7.39
N LEU A 42 -20.49 -10.56 7.47
CA LEU A 42 -19.36 -10.47 6.53
C LEU A 42 -18.42 -11.67 6.63
N ILE A 43 -18.20 -12.19 7.85
CA ILE A 43 -17.40 -13.40 8.10
C ILE A 43 -17.99 -14.62 7.37
N ARG A 44 -19.33 -14.68 7.23
CA ARG A 44 -20.00 -15.78 6.50
C ARG A 44 -19.83 -15.68 4.98
N TYR A 45 -19.77 -14.46 4.42
CA TYR A 45 -19.62 -14.25 2.97
C TYR A 45 -18.16 -14.25 2.50
N SER A 46 -17.19 -13.99 3.39
CA SER A 46 -15.76 -14.01 3.06
C SER A 46 -15.26 -15.31 2.39
N PRO A 47 -15.55 -16.53 2.91
CA PRO A 47 -15.10 -17.76 2.26
C PRO A 47 -15.77 -17.98 0.89
N LEU A 48 -16.92 -17.35 0.64
CA LEU A 48 -17.63 -17.40 -0.65
C LEU A 48 -17.12 -16.34 -1.65
N SER A 49 -16.53 -15.24 -1.18
CA SER A 49 -15.93 -14.21 -2.05
C SER A 49 -14.53 -14.57 -2.52
N HIS A 50 -13.73 -15.31 -1.73
CA HIS A 50 -12.39 -15.74 -2.14
C HIS A 50 -12.34 -16.54 -3.47
N PRO A 51 -13.28 -17.46 -3.76
CA PRO A 51 -13.36 -18.14 -5.07
C PRO A 51 -14.10 -17.34 -6.14
N ALA A 52 -14.80 -16.25 -5.80
CA ALA A 52 -15.47 -15.39 -6.77
C ALA A 52 -14.43 -14.46 -7.41
N GLY A 53 -13.97 -14.80 -8.61
CA GLY A 53 -12.99 -14.01 -9.35
C GLY A 53 -13.40 -12.54 -9.49
N SER A 54 -12.42 -11.64 -9.50
CA SER A 54 -12.63 -10.19 -9.65
C SER A 54 -12.37 -9.77 -11.09
N LEU A 55 -13.14 -8.82 -11.62
CA LEU A 55 -12.93 -8.31 -12.99
C LEU A 55 -12.03 -7.08 -12.96
N LEU A 56 -10.83 -7.21 -13.52
CA LEU A 56 -9.90 -6.10 -13.75
C LEU A 56 -10.35 -5.32 -15.01
N ASP A 57 -10.62 -4.03 -14.86
CA ASP A 57 -10.92 -3.14 -15.97
C ASP A 57 -9.60 -2.54 -16.51
N VAL A 58 -9.22 -2.88 -17.74
CA VAL A 58 -8.02 -2.36 -18.38
C VAL A 58 -8.43 -1.41 -19.48
N ARG A 59 -8.03 -0.15 -19.34
CA ARG A 59 -8.22 0.90 -20.34
C ARG A 59 -6.91 1.16 -21.06
N SER A 60 -6.98 1.32 -22.37
CA SER A 60 -5.84 1.71 -23.18
C SER A 60 -6.21 2.79 -24.18
N HIS A 61 -5.29 3.71 -24.39
CA HIS A 61 -5.37 4.72 -25.43
C HIS A 61 -4.66 4.20 -26.67
N PRO A 62 -5.33 4.06 -27.82
CA PRO A 62 -4.65 3.56 -28.99
C PRO A 62 -3.58 4.57 -29.46
N ALA A 63 -2.45 4.04 -29.95
CA ALA A 63 -1.37 4.84 -30.54
C ALA A 63 -1.84 5.65 -31.76
N ASP A 64 -0.99 6.55 -32.26
CA ASP A 64 -1.24 7.56 -33.30
C ASP A 64 -2.13 7.10 -34.48
N ARG A 65 -2.83 8.05 -35.13
CA ARG A 65 -3.88 7.82 -36.14
C ARG A 65 -3.48 6.89 -37.28
N GLY A 66 -2.20 6.94 -37.69
CA GLY A 66 -1.66 6.07 -38.74
C GLY A 66 -1.58 4.60 -38.33
N GLU A 67 -1.35 4.36 -37.05
CA GLU A 67 -1.17 3.03 -36.47
C GLU A 67 -2.51 2.34 -36.20
N GLN A 68 -3.55 3.08 -35.78
CA GLN A 68 -4.91 2.52 -35.59
C GLN A 68 -5.48 1.86 -36.85
N ARG A 69 -5.14 2.40 -38.03
CA ARG A 69 -5.58 1.88 -39.33
C ARG A 69 -4.75 0.67 -39.77
N ALA A 70 -3.57 0.46 -39.19
CA ALA A 70 -2.74 -0.70 -39.46
C ALA A 70 -3.24 -1.92 -38.67
N GLY A 71 -3.41 -3.05 -39.34
CA GLY A 71 -3.81 -4.31 -38.68
C GLY A 71 -2.85 -4.77 -37.57
N SER A 72 -1.61 -4.28 -37.58
CA SER A 72 -0.58 -4.56 -36.58
C SER A 72 -0.90 -3.99 -35.19
N ALA A 73 -1.59 -2.84 -35.09
CA ALA A 73 -1.96 -2.25 -33.81
C ALA A 73 -2.98 -3.11 -33.07
N ARG A 74 -3.96 -3.65 -33.81
CA ARG A 74 -4.95 -4.59 -33.26
C ARG A 74 -4.28 -5.87 -32.75
N GLN A 75 -3.30 -6.40 -33.48
CA GLN A 75 -2.54 -7.57 -33.05
C GLN A 75 -1.75 -7.30 -31.77
N ARG A 76 -1.11 -6.12 -31.65
CA ARG A 76 -0.38 -5.74 -30.42
C ARG A 76 -1.29 -5.58 -29.20
N VAL A 77 -2.47 -4.98 -29.38
CA VAL A 77 -3.48 -4.87 -28.32
C VAL A 77 -4.03 -6.24 -27.90
N MET A 78 -4.27 -7.14 -28.87
CA MET A 78 -4.68 -8.52 -28.57
C MET A 78 -3.57 -9.29 -27.85
N GLN A 79 -2.31 -9.09 -28.24
CA GLN A 79 -1.17 -9.69 -27.56
C GLN A 79 -1.07 -9.18 -26.11
N LEU A 80 -1.20 -7.88 -25.88
CA LEU A 80 -1.26 -7.30 -24.54
C LEU A 80 -2.37 -7.96 -23.69
N ALA A 81 -3.56 -8.07 -24.25
CA ALA A 81 -4.71 -8.68 -23.58
C ALA A 81 -4.45 -10.15 -23.22
N HIS A 82 -3.86 -10.92 -24.14
CA HIS A 82 -3.45 -12.32 -23.90
C HIS A 82 -2.34 -12.43 -22.86
N GLU A 83 -1.32 -11.56 -22.90
CA GLU A 83 -0.26 -11.54 -21.89
C GLU A 83 -0.81 -11.23 -20.50
N MET A 84 -1.78 -10.30 -20.39
CA MET A 84 -2.45 -10.00 -19.13
C MET A 84 -3.29 -11.18 -18.60
N ALA A 85 -3.99 -11.87 -19.50
CA ALA A 85 -4.81 -13.05 -19.17
C ALA A 85 -3.99 -14.34 -18.97
N ALA A 86 -2.70 -14.33 -19.30
CA ALA A 86 -1.76 -15.42 -19.05
C ALA A 86 -0.97 -15.26 -17.74
N THR A 87 -1.22 -14.19 -16.97
CA THR A 87 -0.55 -13.98 -15.68
C THR A 87 -1.01 -14.97 -14.61
N THR A 88 -0.14 -15.26 -13.63
CA THR A 88 -0.40 -16.23 -12.55
C THR A 88 -1.69 -15.94 -11.75
N HIS A 89 -2.07 -14.66 -11.62
CA HIS A 89 -3.25 -14.22 -10.87
C HIS A 89 -4.47 -13.95 -11.77
N SER A 90 -4.40 -14.31 -13.05
CA SER A 90 -5.51 -14.16 -13.99
C SER A 90 -6.20 -15.50 -14.27
N ALA A 91 -7.49 -15.44 -14.58
CA ALA A 91 -8.35 -16.61 -14.79
C ALA A 91 -8.21 -17.20 -16.20
N GLY A 92 -7.11 -16.92 -16.90
CA GLY A 92 -6.83 -17.41 -18.25
C GLY A 92 -7.52 -16.62 -19.36
N ASP A 93 -7.16 -16.97 -20.60
CA ASP A 93 -7.68 -16.34 -21.82
C ASP A 93 -9.21 -16.39 -21.93
N GLU A 94 -9.90 -17.37 -21.35
CA GLU A 94 -11.36 -17.47 -21.39
C GLU A 94 -12.05 -16.32 -20.65
N SER A 95 -11.39 -15.74 -19.66
CA SER A 95 -11.90 -14.64 -18.85
C SER A 95 -11.83 -13.26 -19.53
N LEU A 96 -11.17 -13.19 -20.69
CA LEU A 96 -11.00 -11.95 -21.43
C LEU A 96 -12.29 -11.51 -22.13
N HIS A 97 -12.81 -10.37 -21.71
CA HIS A 97 -14.01 -9.74 -22.24
C HIS A 97 -13.64 -8.40 -22.89
N GLY A 98 -13.92 -8.24 -24.18
CA GLY A 98 -13.66 -6.99 -24.87
C GLY A 98 -14.24 -6.95 -26.27
N TYR A 99 -14.46 -5.74 -26.79
CA TYR A 99 -15.04 -5.50 -28.11
C TYR A 99 -14.26 -6.22 -29.24
N SER A 100 -12.94 -6.33 -29.10
CA SER A 100 -12.04 -6.90 -30.11
C SER A 100 -12.21 -8.42 -30.32
N ARG A 101 -12.78 -9.14 -29.35
CA ARG A 101 -13.00 -10.60 -29.33
C ARG A 101 -14.43 -10.99 -29.71
N TRP A 102 -15.39 -10.06 -29.71
CA TRP A 102 -16.75 -10.37 -30.15
C TRP A 102 -16.70 -10.88 -31.58
N PRO A 103 -17.21 -12.10 -31.85
CA PRO A 103 -17.03 -12.71 -33.15
C PRO A 103 -17.74 -11.86 -34.21
N ILE A 104 -17.04 -11.63 -35.32
CA ILE A 104 -17.59 -11.16 -36.60
C ILE A 104 -18.43 -12.31 -37.21
N ALA A 105 -19.28 -12.91 -36.39
CA ALA A 105 -20.11 -14.09 -36.68
C ALA A 105 -21.54 -13.70 -37.08
N THR A 106 -21.78 -12.46 -37.52
CA THR A 106 -22.76 -12.23 -38.58
C THR A 106 -22.08 -12.54 -39.91
N ARG A 107 -21.69 -13.81 -40.06
CA ARG A 107 -21.22 -14.40 -41.30
C ARG A 107 -22.47 -14.81 -42.06
N HIS A 108 -23.01 -13.93 -42.90
CA HIS A 108 -23.51 -14.24 -44.24
C HIS A 108 -24.13 -12.99 -44.87
N SER A 109 -23.78 -12.77 -46.14
CA SER A 109 -24.36 -11.78 -47.04
C SER A 109 -23.94 -10.32 -46.80
N SER A 110 -22.77 -9.95 -47.35
CA SER A 110 -22.72 -8.92 -48.39
C SER A 110 -21.28 -8.58 -48.76
N ARG A 111 -20.96 -8.77 -50.05
CA ARG A 111 -19.70 -8.40 -50.72
C ARG A 111 -19.37 -6.89 -50.63
N TRP A 112 -20.33 -6.09 -50.12
CA TRP A 112 -20.24 -4.65 -49.88
C TRP A 112 -19.44 -4.27 -48.61
N ILE A 113 -19.16 -5.22 -47.71
CA ILE A 113 -18.52 -4.96 -46.40
C ILE A 113 -17.00 -4.73 -46.50
N TRP A 114 -16.35 -5.09 -47.61
CA TRP A 114 -14.92 -4.81 -47.79
C TRP A 114 -14.62 -3.30 -47.89
N TRP A 115 -15.57 -2.49 -48.37
CA TRP A 115 -15.43 -1.04 -48.43
C TRP A 115 -15.65 -0.36 -47.06
N THR A 116 -16.40 -0.98 -46.15
CA THR A 116 -16.77 -0.39 -44.85
C THR A 116 -15.74 -0.62 -43.75
N TRP A 117 -14.74 -1.48 -43.96
CA TRP A 117 -13.60 -1.64 -43.04
C TRP A 117 -12.72 -0.38 -42.93
N ARG A 118 -12.78 0.49 -43.95
CA ARG A 118 -11.98 1.73 -43.99
C ARG A 118 -12.57 2.85 -43.15
N SER A 119 -13.81 2.70 -42.66
CA SER A 119 -14.55 3.71 -41.92
C SER A 119 -14.91 3.19 -40.52
N THR A 120 -14.23 3.78 -39.55
CA THR A 120 -14.49 3.70 -38.10
C THR A 120 -15.95 4.06 -37.75
N GLU A 121 -16.65 4.80 -38.63
CA GLU A 121 -18.02 5.27 -38.46
C GLU A 121 -19.08 4.15 -38.58
N CYS A 122 -18.85 3.14 -39.42
CA CYS A 122 -19.78 2.02 -39.59
C CYS A 122 -19.83 1.07 -38.38
N CYS A 123 -18.74 0.97 -37.61
CA CYS A 123 -18.71 0.18 -36.37
C CYS A 123 -19.60 0.80 -35.28
N ASN A 124 -19.62 2.13 -35.18
CA ASN A 124 -20.39 2.88 -34.20
C ASN A 124 -21.91 2.78 -34.45
N THR A 125 -22.35 2.90 -35.70
CA THR A 125 -23.79 3.00 -36.03
C THR A 125 -24.47 1.65 -36.20
N THR A 126 -23.76 0.62 -36.69
CA THR A 126 -24.39 -0.65 -37.10
C THR A 126 -24.09 -1.82 -36.14
N TYR A 127 -22.95 -1.81 -35.46
CA TYR A 127 -22.51 -2.95 -34.65
C TYR A 127 -22.63 -2.73 -33.13
N LEU A 128 -22.64 -1.47 -32.68
CA LEU A 128 -22.55 -1.10 -31.26
C LEU A 128 -23.86 -0.59 -30.64
N LYS A 129 -24.99 -0.63 -31.34
CA LYS A 129 -26.32 -0.42 -30.72
C LYS A 129 -27.24 -1.60 -31.08
N PRO A 130 -27.88 -2.32 -30.14
CA PRO A 130 -27.85 -2.29 -28.66
C PRO A 130 -27.04 -3.49 -28.12
N LYS A 131 -25.77 -3.29 -27.73
CA LYS A 131 -24.89 -4.38 -27.27
C LYS A 131 -24.04 -3.94 -26.07
N PRO A 132 -23.59 -4.87 -25.21
CA PRO A 132 -22.90 -4.58 -23.94
C PRO A 132 -21.62 -3.73 -24.04
N TRP A 133 -21.09 -3.49 -25.24
CA TRP A 133 -19.80 -2.82 -25.48
C TRP A 133 -19.93 -1.34 -25.88
N THR A 134 -21.14 -0.77 -25.91
CA THR A 134 -21.32 0.64 -26.28
C THR A 134 -20.58 1.59 -25.33
N GLU A 135 -20.48 1.22 -24.06
CA GLU A 135 -19.78 2.00 -23.02
C GLU A 135 -18.27 1.73 -22.98
N ASP A 136 -17.80 0.74 -23.73
CA ASP A 136 -16.42 0.25 -23.64
C ASP A 136 -15.48 0.95 -24.63
N VAL A 137 -16.03 1.67 -25.60
CA VAL A 137 -15.26 2.36 -26.64
C VAL A 137 -15.68 3.82 -26.73
N GLN A 138 -14.71 4.71 -26.55
CA GLN A 138 -14.90 6.14 -26.71
C GLN A 138 -14.50 6.56 -28.12
N TRP A 139 -15.41 7.29 -28.77
CA TRP A 139 -15.23 7.76 -30.14
C TRP A 139 -15.10 9.28 -30.16
N ASN A 140 -14.11 9.79 -30.88
CA ASN A 140 -13.98 11.20 -31.21
C ASN A 140 -14.41 11.42 -32.66
N LYS A 141 -15.27 12.42 -32.86
CA LYS A 141 -15.73 12.86 -34.18
C LYS A 141 -15.15 14.24 -34.44
N THR A 142 -14.30 14.37 -35.44
CA THR A 142 -13.79 15.69 -35.84
C THR A 142 -14.87 16.44 -36.62
N SER A 143 -15.30 17.61 -36.14
CA SER A 143 -16.30 18.44 -36.81
C SER A 143 -15.87 18.78 -38.24
N GLY A 144 -16.58 18.24 -39.24
CA GLY A 144 -16.32 18.49 -40.66
C GLY A 144 -15.65 17.35 -41.44
N SER A 145 -15.37 16.20 -40.83
CA SER A 145 -14.90 14.99 -41.54
C SER A 145 -15.66 13.73 -41.10
N ASP A 146 -15.98 12.85 -42.04
CA ASP A 146 -16.57 11.50 -41.85
C ASP A 146 -15.57 10.48 -41.23
N ASP A 147 -14.56 10.98 -40.51
CA ASP A 147 -13.54 10.18 -39.84
C ASP A 147 -13.83 10.14 -38.35
N VAL A 148 -14.35 9.00 -37.91
CA VAL A 148 -14.47 8.68 -36.48
C VAL A 148 -13.15 8.08 -36.02
N GLN A 149 -12.71 8.42 -34.81
CA GLN A 149 -11.49 7.85 -34.22
C GLN A 149 -11.80 7.25 -32.86
N ILE A 150 -11.11 6.17 -32.52
CA ILE A 150 -11.17 5.62 -31.17
C ILE A 150 -10.17 6.40 -30.34
N THR A 151 -10.63 7.05 -29.27
CA THR A 151 -9.75 7.74 -28.31
C THR A 151 -9.34 6.84 -27.17
N ALA A 152 -10.25 6.00 -26.71
CA ALA A 152 -10.02 5.07 -25.62
C ALA A 152 -10.87 3.83 -25.83
N PHE A 153 -10.36 2.68 -25.41
CA PHE A 153 -11.19 1.48 -25.25
C PHE A 153 -10.80 0.76 -23.97
N ARG A 154 -11.75 0.02 -23.41
CA ARG A 154 -11.53 -0.88 -22.28
C ARG A 154 -11.72 -2.34 -22.65
N PHE A 155 -11.05 -3.21 -21.91
CA PHE A 155 -11.30 -4.64 -21.87
C PHE A 155 -11.21 -5.13 -20.44
N LEU A 156 -12.01 -6.15 -20.12
CA LEU A 156 -12.07 -6.74 -18.80
C LEU A 156 -11.27 -8.04 -18.80
N VAL A 157 -10.47 -8.24 -17.75
CA VAL A 157 -9.71 -9.48 -17.51
C VAL A 157 -10.22 -10.08 -16.20
N GLY A 158 -10.60 -11.36 -16.21
CA GLY A 158 -10.92 -12.05 -14.97
C GLY A 158 -9.65 -12.34 -14.18
N MET A 159 -9.65 -11.95 -12.92
CA MET A 159 -8.60 -12.25 -11.97
C MET A 159 -9.06 -13.36 -11.02
N SER A 160 -8.17 -14.30 -10.74
CA SER A 160 -8.42 -15.44 -9.85
C SER A 160 -7.36 -15.51 -8.77
N ASP A 161 -7.73 -16.07 -7.63
CA ASP A 161 -6.80 -16.38 -6.54
C ASP A 161 -6.01 -15.16 -6.01
N ILE A 162 -6.74 -14.07 -5.76
CA ILE A 162 -6.20 -12.88 -5.10
C ILE A 162 -6.74 -12.78 -3.68
N ALA A 163 -6.66 -13.85 -2.88
CA ALA A 163 -7.19 -13.83 -1.51
C ALA A 163 -6.26 -13.10 -0.52
N SER A 164 -4.94 -13.17 -0.72
CA SER A 164 -3.93 -12.63 0.20
C SER A 164 -3.43 -11.26 -0.22
N THR A 165 -3.08 -10.38 0.74
CA THR A 165 -2.49 -9.06 0.44
C THR A 165 -1.22 -9.16 -0.42
N ASN A 166 -0.37 -10.17 -0.19
CA ASN A 166 0.83 -10.39 -0.98
C ASN A 166 0.49 -10.74 -2.44
N ALA A 167 -0.54 -11.56 -2.65
CA ALA A 167 -1.02 -11.89 -3.99
C ALA A 167 -1.59 -10.67 -4.71
N HIS A 168 -2.30 -9.78 -3.98
CA HIS A 168 -2.77 -8.53 -4.55
C HIS A 168 -1.61 -7.61 -4.96
N GLN A 169 -0.59 -7.45 -4.10
CA GLN A 169 0.59 -6.63 -4.41
C GLN A 169 1.34 -7.17 -5.63
N GLU A 170 1.52 -8.49 -5.72
CA GLU A 170 2.20 -9.12 -6.85
C GLU A 170 1.40 -8.98 -8.15
N ALA A 171 0.08 -9.19 -8.10
CA ALA A 171 -0.78 -8.98 -9.27
C ALA A 171 -0.70 -7.52 -9.78
N THR A 172 -0.79 -6.53 -8.90
CA THR A 172 -0.65 -5.11 -9.26
C THR A 172 0.73 -4.82 -9.84
N ARG A 173 1.80 -5.39 -9.26
CA ARG A 173 3.18 -5.24 -9.75
C ARG A 173 3.33 -5.79 -11.17
N LEU A 174 2.82 -6.98 -11.44
CA LEU A 174 2.87 -7.62 -12.76
C LEU A 174 2.07 -6.82 -13.80
N VAL A 175 0.86 -6.36 -13.46
CA VAL A 175 0.05 -5.53 -14.37
C VAL A 175 0.76 -4.22 -14.69
N ARG A 176 1.42 -3.59 -13.70
CA ARG A 176 2.22 -2.38 -13.92
C ARG A 176 3.44 -2.62 -14.81
N GLU A 177 4.12 -3.75 -14.62
CA GLU A 177 5.25 -4.15 -15.47
C GLU A 177 4.80 -4.40 -16.92
N MET A 178 3.64 -5.03 -17.13
CA MET A 178 3.07 -5.19 -18.45
C MET A 178 2.66 -3.86 -19.08
N ALA A 179 2.02 -2.97 -18.32
CA ALA A 179 1.66 -1.64 -18.80
C ALA A 179 2.90 -0.83 -19.23
N SER A 180 4.02 -0.94 -18.52
CA SER A 180 5.26 -0.25 -18.88
C SER A 180 5.92 -0.81 -20.14
N ARG A 181 5.79 -2.12 -20.45
CA ARG A 181 6.23 -2.70 -21.72
C ARG A 181 5.46 -2.15 -22.93
N TYR A 182 4.20 -1.79 -22.74
CA TYR A 182 3.31 -1.26 -23.77
C TYR A 182 3.04 0.25 -23.60
N ALA A 183 4.08 1.02 -23.24
CA ALA A 183 3.98 2.46 -22.98
C ALA A 183 3.40 3.27 -24.16
N SER A 184 3.49 2.79 -25.39
CA SER A 184 2.91 3.43 -26.59
C SER A 184 1.38 3.49 -26.57
N TYR A 185 0.71 2.68 -25.74
CA TYR A 185 -0.75 2.57 -25.67
C TYR A 185 -1.35 3.12 -24.36
N ASP A 186 -0.52 3.79 -23.53
CA ASP A 186 -0.93 4.42 -22.25
C ASP A 186 -1.96 3.57 -21.47
N VAL A 187 -1.52 2.36 -21.12
CA VAL A 187 -2.39 1.35 -20.52
C VAL A 187 -2.58 1.66 -19.04
N THR A 188 -3.83 1.77 -18.63
CA THR A 188 -4.25 2.01 -17.25
C THR A 188 -5.14 0.87 -16.80
N SER A 189 -4.86 0.30 -15.63
CA SER A 189 -5.65 -0.78 -15.04
C SER A 189 -6.39 -0.29 -13.81
N PHE A 190 -7.66 -0.64 -13.70
CA PHE A 190 -8.53 -0.32 -12.59
C PHE A 190 -9.18 -1.57 -12.02
N LEU A 191 -8.93 -1.82 -10.74
CA LEU A 191 -9.72 -2.73 -9.92
C LEU A 191 -9.94 -2.06 -8.58
N SER A 192 -11.11 -2.22 -7.98
CA SER A 192 -11.41 -1.58 -6.68
C SER A 192 -10.41 -1.98 -5.59
N LEU A 193 -9.82 -3.18 -5.69
CA LEU A 193 -8.78 -3.67 -4.79
C LEU A 193 -7.44 -2.96 -4.98
N TRP A 194 -7.16 -2.38 -6.17
CA TRP A 194 -5.86 -1.75 -6.45
C TRP A 194 -5.64 -0.55 -5.54
N LEU A 195 -6.69 0.20 -5.20
CA LEU A 195 -6.60 1.34 -4.27
C LEU A 195 -5.94 0.95 -2.94
N PHE A 196 -6.24 -0.25 -2.42
CA PHE A 196 -5.64 -0.75 -1.19
C PHE A 196 -4.20 -1.24 -1.41
N THR A 197 -3.93 -1.93 -2.53
CA THR A 197 -2.56 -2.39 -2.85
C THR A 197 -1.57 -1.26 -3.04
N GLU A 198 -2.02 -0.16 -3.66
CA GLU A 198 -1.20 1.03 -3.88
C GLU A 198 -0.82 1.68 -2.55
N GLN A 199 -1.75 1.70 -1.59
CA GLN A 199 -1.45 2.16 -0.23
C GLN A 199 -0.41 1.27 0.44
N TYR A 200 -0.55 -0.06 0.38
CA TYR A 200 0.37 -0.99 1.04
C TYR A 200 1.80 -0.88 0.49
N ALA A 201 1.95 -0.74 -0.83
CA ALA A 201 3.26 -0.58 -1.47
C ALA A 201 4.03 0.66 -0.96
N ILE A 202 3.32 1.70 -0.53
CA ILE A 202 3.90 2.96 -0.05
C ILE A 202 4.05 2.97 1.48
N VAL A 203 3.29 2.16 2.21
CA VAL A 203 3.21 2.24 3.68
C VAL A 203 4.52 1.89 4.37
N VAL A 204 5.20 0.82 3.95
CA VAL A 204 6.46 0.35 4.54
C VAL A 204 7.59 1.37 4.36
N PRO A 205 7.93 1.80 3.13
CA PRO A 205 9.02 2.76 2.95
C PRO A 205 8.72 4.10 3.65
N ASN A 206 7.47 4.57 3.63
CA ASN A 206 7.09 5.78 4.34
C ASN A 206 7.18 5.63 5.87
N THR A 207 6.82 4.46 6.40
CA THR A 207 6.94 4.19 7.85
C THR A 207 8.41 4.25 8.28
N VAL A 208 9.29 3.57 7.54
CA VAL A 208 10.74 3.58 7.84
C VAL A 208 11.32 4.99 7.72
N GLN A 209 11.00 5.72 6.64
CA GLN A 209 11.45 7.10 6.45
C GLN A 209 10.95 8.01 7.58
N ASN A 210 9.68 7.91 7.95
CA ASN A 210 9.11 8.74 9.00
C ASN A 210 9.71 8.43 10.37
N ILE A 211 9.98 7.15 10.69
CA ILE A 211 10.67 6.78 11.93
C ILE A 211 12.08 7.36 11.95
N ILE A 212 12.84 7.26 10.86
CA ILE A 212 14.20 7.81 10.77
C ILE A 212 14.18 9.33 10.94
N ILE A 213 13.30 10.04 10.23
CA ILE A 213 13.16 11.50 10.34
C ILE A 213 12.76 11.87 11.77
N ALA A 214 11.82 11.17 12.38
CA ALA A 214 11.40 11.42 13.76
C ALA A 214 12.54 11.20 14.77
N LEU A 215 13.35 10.16 14.59
CA LEU A 215 14.54 9.91 15.42
C LEU A 215 15.60 11.02 15.25
N ILE A 216 15.84 11.49 14.02
CA ILE A 216 16.75 12.62 13.77
C ILE A 216 16.23 13.89 14.43
N CYS A 217 14.94 14.20 14.27
CA CYS A 217 14.31 15.35 14.94
C CYS A 217 14.41 15.23 16.47
N THR A 218 14.22 14.03 17.00
CA THR A 218 14.37 13.75 18.43
C THR A 218 15.77 14.05 18.94
N ILE A 219 16.82 13.62 18.22
CA ILE A 219 18.22 13.95 18.55
C ILE A 219 18.41 15.47 18.54
N GLY A 220 17.89 16.15 17.52
CA GLY A 220 17.96 17.61 17.39
C GLY A 220 17.32 18.32 18.59
N ILE A 221 16.11 17.94 18.96
CA ILE A 221 15.40 18.51 20.12
C ILE A 221 16.16 18.21 21.42
N ALA A 222 16.63 16.97 21.61
CA ALA A 222 17.37 16.59 22.80
C ALA A 222 18.70 17.35 22.96
N LEU A 223 19.40 17.64 21.85
CA LEU A 223 20.61 18.48 21.87
C LEU A 223 20.32 19.95 22.21
N VAL A 224 19.19 20.49 21.78
CA VAL A 224 18.78 21.87 22.12
C VAL A 224 18.36 21.98 23.58
N LEU A 225 17.63 20.98 24.10
CA LEU A 225 17.09 21.02 25.46
C LEU A 225 18.15 20.71 26.54
N ILE A 226 19.14 19.86 26.24
CA ILE A 226 20.11 19.35 27.22
C ILE A 226 21.49 19.95 26.94
N PRO A 227 22.07 20.76 27.86
CA PRO A 227 23.37 21.41 27.65
C PRO A 227 24.57 20.44 27.61
N GLN A 228 24.37 19.14 27.88
CA GLN A 228 25.40 18.09 27.81
C GLN A 228 25.10 17.07 26.70
N PRO A 229 25.90 17.03 25.61
CA PRO A 229 25.59 16.19 24.44
C PRO A 229 25.70 14.69 24.71
N MET A 230 26.54 14.27 25.66
CA MET A 230 26.66 12.86 26.07
C MET A 230 25.38 12.31 26.69
N CYS A 231 24.63 13.13 27.44
CA CYS A 231 23.35 12.74 28.01
C CYS A 231 22.28 12.58 26.92
N SER A 232 22.23 13.52 25.97
CA SER A 232 21.32 13.49 24.81
C SER A 232 21.50 12.22 23.96
N PHE A 233 22.74 11.77 23.77
CA PHE A 233 23.02 10.53 23.05
C PHE A 233 22.41 9.29 23.73
N TRP A 234 22.59 9.14 25.04
CA TRP A 234 22.01 8.02 25.80
C TRP A 234 20.48 8.07 25.84
N VAL A 235 19.90 9.26 25.91
CA VAL A 235 18.44 9.46 25.84
C VAL A 235 17.90 9.01 24.49
N THR A 236 18.59 9.36 23.40
CA THR A 236 18.20 8.94 22.06
C THR A 236 18.21 7.42 21.93
N ILE A 237 19.25 6.74 22.42
CA ILE A 237 19.32 5.28 22.42
C ILE A 237 18.16 4.67 23.21
N ALA A 238 17.82 5.25 24.36
CA ALA A 238 16.69 4.78 25.17
C ALA A 238 15.36 4.95 24.43
N CYS A 239 15.13 6.09 23.77
CA CYS A 239 13.93 6.31 22.96
C CYS A 239 13.85 5.31 21.80
N ALA A 240 14.92 5.15 21.02
CA ALA A 240 14.98 4.21 19.91
C ALA A 240 14.72 2.76 20.37
N SER A 241 15.20 2.38 21.56
CA SER A 241 14.91 1.07 22.16
C SER A 241 13.43 0.89 22.48
N ILE A 242 12.74 1.94 22.95
CA ILE A 242 11.30 1.90 23.23
C ILE A 242 10.51 1.73 21.94
N ASP A 243 10.85 2.51 20.92
CA ASP A 243 10.18 2.49 19.62
C ASP A 243 10.36 1.14 18.91
N PHE A 244 11.57 0.57 18.97
CA PHE A 244 11.86 -0.76 18.44
C PHE A 244 10.99 -1.84 19.09
N ARG A 245 10.73 -1.74 20.40
CA ARG A 245 9.84 -2.70 21.06
C ARG A 245 8.39 -2.50 20.72
N VAL A 246 7.92 -1.27 20.55
CA VAL A 246 6.52 -1.03 20.15
C VAL A 246 6.26 -1.73 18.83
N ILE A 247 7.13 -1.55 17.84
CA ILE A 247 7.06 -2.23 16.54
C ILE A 247 7.10 -3.76 16.71
N GLY A 248 8.06 -4.30 17.47
CA GLY A 248 8.16 -5.74 17.68
C GLY A 248 6.99 -6.34 18.49
N SER A 249 6.35 -5.56 19.36
CA SER A 249 5.17 -6.00 20.11
C SER A 249 3.91 -6.08 19.25
N MET A 250 3.80 -5.22 18.23
CA MET A 250 2.67 -5.21 17.30
C MET A 250 2.61 -6.50 16.50
N THR A 251 3.76 -7.00 16.05
CA THR A 251 3.82 -8.25 15.28
C THR A 251 3.55 -9.48 16.13
N LEU A 252 4.00 -9.50 17.38
CA LEU A 252 3.68 -10.56 18.35
C LEU A 252 2.18 -10.57 18.71
N GLY A 253 1.52 -9.42 18.64
CA GLY A 253 0.06 -9.29 18.76
C GLY A 253 -0.73 -9.62 17.49
N ASP A 254 -0.08 -10.17 16.45
CA ASP A 254 -0.64 -10.42 15.11
C ASP A 254 -1.26 -9.17 14.45
N VAL A 255 -0.78 -7.99 14.83
CA VAL A 255 -1.16 -6.72 14.20
C VAL A 255 -0.30 -6.52 12.97
N LYS A 256 -0.94 -6.54 11.80
CA LYS A 256 -0.29 -6.30 10.52
C LYS A 256 0.01 -4.81 10.34
N LEU A 257 1.11 -4.49 9.65
CA LEU A 257 1.51 -3.12 9.39
C LEU A 257 0.63 -2.48 8.31
N ASP A 258 -0.03 -1.39 8.67
CA ASP A 258 -0.83 -0.53 7.80
C ASP A 258 -0.77 0.93 8.32
N ALA A 259 -1.49 1.86 7.69
CA ALA A 259 -1.53 3.28 8.02
C ALA A 259 -1.90 3.58 9.49
N MET A 260 -2.79 2.79 10.10
CA MET A 260 -3.16 2.98 11.51
C MET A 260 -2.00 2.62 12.48
N PRO A 261 -1.44 1.40 12.44
CA PRO A 261 -0.19 1.04 13.10
C PRO A 261 0.94 2.05 12.92
N MET A 262 1.12 2.58 11.72
CA MET A 262 2.13 3.60 11.42
C MET A 262 1.94 4.87 12.25
N ILE A 263 0.72 5.43 12.31
CA ILE A 263 0.42 6.63 13.11
C ILE A 263 0.63 6.35 14.60
N THR A 264 0.20 5.19 15.09
CA THR A 264 0.39 4.82 16.51
C THR A 264 1.86 4.67 16.89
N THR A 265 2.69 4.15 15.98
CA THR A 265 4.14 4.08 16.16
C THR A 265 4.75 5.47 16.26
N ILE A 266 4.37 6.41 15.38
CA ILE A 266 4.84 7.79 15.42
C ILE A 266 4.40 8.50 16.71
N LYS A 267 3.15 8.29 17.13
CA LYS A 267 2.64 8.81 18.42
C LYS A 267 3.46 8.28 19.60
N SER A 268 3.86 7.00 19.56
CA SER A 268 4.72 6.40 20.58
C SER A 268 6.09 7.08 20.65
N ILE A 269 6.71 7.42 19.52
CA ILE A 269 7.99 8.14 19.48
C ILE A 269 7.86 9.47 20.24
N GLY A 270 6.83 10.27 19.93
CA GLY A 270 6.61 11.56 20.60
C GLY A 270 6.42 11.43 22.11
N PHE A 271 5.69 10.41 22.55
CA PHE A 271 5.43 10.14 23.96
C PHE A 271 6.68 9.65 24.71
N SER A 272 7.46 8.76 24.10
CA SER A 272 8.75 8.27 24.61
C SER A 272 9.75 9.40 24.85
N VAL A 273 9.80 10.35 23.91
CA VAL A 273 10.70 11.51 23.97
C VAL A 273 10.30 12.50 25.05
N ASP A 274 9.00 12.80 25.22
CA ASP A 274 8.52 13.70 26.27
C ASP A 274 8.93 13.20 27.66
N TYR A 275 8.75 11.90 27.91
CA TYR A 275 9.14 11.27 29.17
C TYR A 275 10.64 11.29 29.40
N SER A 276 11.42 10.88 28.40
CA SER A 276 12.87 10.82 28.52
C SER A 276 13.50 12.20 28.66
N ALA A 277 12.97 13.21 27.97
CA ALA A 277 13.42 14.60 28.05
C ALA A 277 13.15 15.21 29.44
N ARG A 278 11.94 15.03 29.99
CA ARG A 278 11.58 15.54 31.33
C ARG A 278 12.48 14.96 32.41
N ILE A 279 12.68 13.63 32.41
CA ILE A 279 13.55 12.95 33.38
C ILE A 279 15.00 13.44 33.26
N SER A 280 15.50 13.57 32.03
CA SER A 280 16.88 14.01 31.77
C SER A 280 17.10 15.46 32.19
N TYR A 281 16.15 16.34 31.90
CA TYR A 281 16.17 17.73 32.35
C TYR A 281 16.16 17.83 33.88
N GLY A 282 15.31 17.06 34.57
CA GLY A 282 15.31 16.98 36.03
C GLY A 282 16.65 16.53 36.62
N CYS A 283 17.34 15.59 35.96
CA CYS A 283 18.68 15.15 36.38
C CYS A 283 19.75 16.24 36.19
N VAL A 284 19.60 17.11 35.19
CA VAL A 284 20.52 18.22 34.91
C VAL A 284 20.31 19.40 35.87
N VAL A 285 19.06 19.70 36.21
CA VAL A 285 18.69 20.80 37.12
C VAL A 285 18.98 20.46 38.60
N SER A 286 18.99 19.18 38.97
CA SER A 286 19.22 18.79 40.37
C SER A 286 20.60 19.26 40.89
N PRO A 287 20.65 19.94 42.05
CA PRO A 287 21.88 20.53 42.60
C PRO A 287 22.84 19.48 43.22
N HIS A 288 22.46 18.21 43.31
CA HIS A 288 23.26 17.18 43.96
C HIS A 288 24.51 16.81 43.14
N PRO A 289 25.69 16.59 43.75
CA PRO A 289 26.92 16.27 43.00
C PRO A 289 26.98 14.80 42.53
N SER A 290 26.29 13.88 43.22
CA SER A 290 26.34 12.45 42.91
C SER A 290 25.29 12.07 41.85
N PRO A 291 25.63 11.29 40.80
CA PRO A 291 24.66 10.88 39.78
C PRO A 291 23.48 10.08 40.34
N LYS A 292 23.70 9.33 41.43
CA LYS A 292 22.65 8.52 42.07
C LYS A 292 21.61 9.41 42.75
N ASP A 293 22.06 10.48 43.41
CA ASP A 293 21.17 11.39 44.12
C ASP A 293 20.43 12.29 43.14
N LYS A 294 21.07 12.71 42.04
CA LYS A 294 20.41 13.41 40.92
C LYS A 294 19.23 12.64 40.35
N ILE A 295 19.43 11.35 40.05
CA ILE A 295 18.36 10.49 39.51
C ILE A 295 17.25 10.28 40.54
N ARG A 296 17.59 10.11 41.82
CA ARG A 296 16.60 9.92 42.89
C ARG A 296 15.74 11.18 43.05
N ASP A 297 16.35 12.35 43.02
CA ASP A 297 15.68 13.65 43.13
C ASP A 297 14.77 13.91 41.92
N ALA A 298 15.30 13.72 40.70
CA ALA A 298 14.51 13.84 39.47
C ALA A 298 13.31 12.89 39.44
N LEU A 299 13.50 11.63 39.84
CA LEU A 299 12.41 10.63 39.86
C LEU A 299 11.41 10.90 40.98
N ALA A 300 11.84 11.42 42.13
CA ALA A 300 10.93 11.81 43.22
C ALA A 300 10.02 12.98 42.82
N ALA A 301 10.55 13.96 42.08
CA ALA A 301 9.79 15.12 41.62
C ALA A 301 8.90 14.80 40.40
N LEU A 302 9.42 14.04 39.42
CA LEU A 302 8.76 13.86 38.12
C LEU A 302 8.05 12.51 37.97
N GLY A 303 8.38 11.50 38.79
CA GLY A 303 7.87 10.14 38.61
C GLY A 303 6.35 10.03 38.71
N TRP A 304 5.75 10.64 39.75
CA TRP A 304 4.29 10.58 39.95
C TRP A 304 3.49 11.29 38.82
N PRO A 305 3.83 12.54 38.43
CA PRO A 305 3.18 13.20 37.29
C PRO A 305 3.27 12.41 35.98
N LEU A 306 4.41 11.76 35.70
CA LEU A 306 4.59 10.97 34.49
C LEU A 306 3.68 9.73 34.47
N ILE A 307 3.60 9.01 35.59
CA ILE A 307 2.72 7.84 35.74
C ILE A 307 1.25 8.26 35.59
N GLN A 308 0.86 9.37 36.21
CA GLN A 308 -0.50 9.90 36.09
C GLN A 308 -0.83 10.26 34.64
N GLY A 309 0.08 10.93 33.92
CA GLY A 309 -0.11 11.25 32.50
C GLY A 309 -0.22 10.01 31.62
N GLY A 310 0.54 8.95 31.93
CA GLY A 310 0.46 7.68 31.22
C GLY A 310 -0.87 6.98 31.44
N LEU A 311 -1.33 6.93 32.69
CA LEU A 311 -2.61 6.33 33.08
C LEU A 311 -3.81 7.06 32.47
N THR A 312 -3.75 8.38 32.28
CA THR A 312 -4.85 9.12 31.62
C THR A 312 -4.92 8.88 30.11
N THR A 313 -3.86 8.35 29.51
CA THR A 313 -3.81 8.09 28.06
C THR A 313 -4.38 6.72 27.70
N ILE A 314 -4.38 5.79 28.65
CA ILE A 314 -4.98 4.44 28.55
C ILE A 314 -6.48 4.55 28.80
#